data_AF-A0A5E4IRE7-F1
#
_entry.id   AF-A0A5E4IRE7-F1
#
_cell.length_a   1.000
_cell.length_b   1.000
_cell.length_c   1.000
_cell.angle_alpha   90.00
_cell.angle_beta   90.00
_cell.angle_gamma   90.00
#
_symmetry.space_group_name_H-M   'P 1'
#
loop_
_entity.id
_entity.type
_entity.pdbx_description
1 polymer ?
#
loop_
_entity_poly.entity_id
_entity_poly.type
_entity_poly.pdbx_seq_one_letter_code
_entity_poly.pdbx_strand_id
1 'polypeptide(L)'
;MDNPRVSVYKPNKRGAGAAVRFDLNVAKEAIFLEAARQSGEQKFDWENKVVIKLNATDVAKLVMVFEGKAKTIDLFHDTTKAQSKDALAQGAERTKNAAVNLIKSDFGYFLKASEQSAAGNVNAVNIPISEDEGVLLRVLFERALIRMSGW
;
A
#
# COMPACT_ATOMS: atom_id res chain seq x y z
N MET A 1 13.42 -18.18 2.66
CA MET A 1 11.95 -18.23 2.85
C MET A 1 11.38 -16.97 2.23
N ASP A 2 10.31 -17.09 1.45
CA ASP A 2 9.65 -15.91 0.88
C ASP A 2 8.98 -15.08 1.98
N ASN A 3 9.00 -13.75 1.82
CA ASN A 3 8.29 -12.85 2.71
C ASN A 3 6.77 -13.16 2.69
N PRO A 4 6.09 -13.13 3.86
CA PRO A 4 4.64 -13.20 3.92
C PRO A 4 4.02 -12.07 3.09
N ARG A 5 3.07 -12.42 2.23
CA ARG A 5 2.41 -11.46 1.34
C ARG A 5 0.90 -11.73 1.22
N VAL A 6 0.13 -10.67 1.08
CA VAL A 6 -1.28 -10.70 0.66
C VAL A 6 -1.42 -9.80 -0.56
N SER A 7 -2.18 -10.25 -1.56
CA SER A 7 -2.45 -9.47 -2.78
C SER A 7 -3.93 -9.50 -3.10
N VAL A 8 -4.46 -8.37 -3.52
CA VAL A 8 -5.85 -8.19 -3.95
C VAL A 8 -5.83 -7.76 -5.41
N TYR A 9 -6.59 -8.46 -6.24
CA TYR A 9 -6.67 -8.23 -7.68
C TYR A 9 -8.12 -7.95 -8.08
N LYS A 10 -8.39 -6.75 -8.58
CA LYS A 10 -9.72 -6.32 -9.03
C LYS A 10 -9.66 -5.83 -10.48
N PRO A 11 -9.43 -6.73 -11.46
CA PRO A 11 -9.54 -6.37 -12.86
C PRO A 11 -10.99 -6.07 -13.22
N ASN A 12 -11.22 -5.21 -14.20
CA ASN A 12 -12.55 -4.99 -14.78
C ASN A 12 -12.51 -4.91 -16.30
N LYS A 13 -13.67 -5.10 -16.93
CA LYS A 13 -13.82 -5.06 -18.40
C LYS A 13 -13.57 -3.67 -19.00
N ARG A 14 -13.57 -2.61 -18.18
CA ARG A 14 -13.32 -1.23 -18.61
C ARG A 14 -11.83 -0.88 -18.63
N GLY A 15 -10.95 -1.80 -18.21
CA GLY A 15 -9.51 -1.54 -18.11
C GLY A 15 -9.12 -0.59 -16.98
N ALA A 16 -10.07 -0.27 -16.08
CA ALA A 16 -9.87 0.66 -14.97
C ALA A 16 -9.67 -0.07 -13.62
N GLY A 17 -9.37 -1.36 -13.66
CA GLY A 17 -9.12 -2.17 -12.47
C GLY A 17 -7.78 -1.82 -11.80
N ALA A 18 -7.54 -2.46 -10.67
CA ALA A 18 -6.32 -2.27 -9.91
C ALA A 18 -5.91 -3.55 -9.18
N ALA A 19 -4.64 -3.61 -8.80
CA ALA A 19 -4.11 -4.60 -7.88
C ALA A 19 -3.34 -3.91 -6.76
N VAL A 20 -3.36 -4.50 -5.57
CA VAL A 20 -2.49 -4.09 -4.46
C VAL A 20 -1.83 -5.32 -3.84
N ARG A 21 -0.58 -5.17 -3.42
CA ARG A 21 0.20 -6.16 -2.69
C ARG A 21 0.75 -5.55 -1.42
N PHE A 22 0.67 -6.30 -0.34
CA PHE A 22 1.33 -6.00 0.93
C PHE A 22 2.36 -7.10 1.20
N ASP A 23 3.63 -6.74 1.25
CA ASP A 23 4.76 -7.64 1.50
C ASP A 23 5.44 -7.30 2.82
N LEU A 24 5.45 -8.23 3.78
CA LEU A 24 6.17 -8.05 5.03
C LEU A 24 7.67 -8.33 4.81
N ASN A 25 8.47 -7.28 4.70
CA ASN A 25 9.91 -7.40 4.64
C ASN A 25 10.48 -7.58 6.04
N VAL A 26 10.84 -8.82 6.37
CA VAL A 26 11.35 -9.19 7.70
C VAL A 26 12.66 -8.48 8.03
N ALA A 27 13.55 -8.30 7.05
CA ALA A 27 14.85 -7.64 7.26
C ALA A 27 14.72 -6.13 7.49
N LYS A 28 13.72 -5.48 6.89
CA LYS A 28 13.48 -4.04 7.01
C LYS A 28 12.42 -3.68 8.05
N GLU A 29 11.84 -4.69 8.70
CA GLU A 29 10.76 -4.58 9.70
C GLU A 29 9.67 -3.61 9.26
N ALA A 30 9.22 -3.78 8.01
CA ALA A 30 8.25 -2.92 7.36
C ALA A 30 7.39 -3.69 6.38
N ILE A 31 6.16 -3.24 6.17
CA ILE A 31 5.32 -3.71 5.06
C ILE A 31 5.57 -2.79 3.87
N PHE A 32 5.79 -3.36 2.69
CA PHE A 32 5.77 -2.62 1.44
C PHE A 32 4.39 -2.79 0.79
N LEU A 33 3.69 -1.67 0.61
CA LEU A 33 2.48 -1.58 -0.18
C LEU A 33 2.88 -1.27 -1.62
N GLU A 34 2.52 -2.14 -2.54
CA GLU A 34 2.66 -1.92 -3.98
C GLU A 34 1.28 -1.88 -4.63
N ALA A 35 0.94 -0.83 -5.37
CA ALA A 35 -0.35 -0.69 -6.04
C ALA A 35 -0.17 -0.41 -7.54
N ALA A 36 -0.85 -1.18 -8.38
CA ALA A 36 -0.72 -1.13 -9.83
C ALA A 36 -2.09 -0.96 -10.51
N ARG A 37 -2.13 -0.16 -11.59
CA ARG A 37 -3.32 -0.04 -12.44
C ARG A 37 -3.40 -1.23 -13.40
N GLN A 38 -4.60 -1.57 -13.82
CA GLN A 38 -4.80 -2.54 -14.89
C GLN A 38 -4.24 -1.99 -16.22
N SER A 39 -3.48 -2.81 -16.94
CA SER A 39 -2.88 -2.50 -18.25
C SER A 39 -3.41 -3.37 -19.40
N GLY A 40 -4.21 -4.39 -19.07
CA GLY A 40 -4.85 -5.27 -20.04
C GLY A 40 -5.86 -6.19 -19.38
N GLU A 41 -6.42 -7.14 -20.13
CA GLU A 41 -7.32 -8.13 -19.56
C GLU A 41 -6.60 -8.96 -18.49
N GLN A 42 -7.02 -8.79 -17.24
CA GLN A 42 -6.40 -9.43 -16.07
C GLN A 42 -4.88 -9.19 -15.94
N LYS A 43 -4.36 -8.11 -16.52
CA LYS A 43 -2.95 -7.70 -16.45
C LYS A 43 -2.81 -6.36 -15.75
N PHE A 44 -1.73 -6.18 -15.01
CA PHE A 44 -1.47 -4.97 -14.23
C PHE A 44 -0.08 -4.41 -14.54
N ASP A 45 0.02 -3.09 -14.57
CA ASP A 45 1.25 -2.36 -14.80
C ASP A 45 2.08 -2.29 -13.50
N TRP A 46 2.85 -3.34 -13.26
CA TRP A 46 3.77 -3.38 -12.12
C TRP A 46 5.06 -2.59 -12.34
N GLU A 47 5.31 -2.11 -13.57
CA GLU A 47 6.47 -1.27 -13.87
C GLU A 47 6.22 0.16 -13.38
N ASN A 48 5.01 0.69 -13.57
CA ASN A 48 4.60 2.03 -13.12
C ASN A 48 3.76 2.00 -11.83
N LYS A 49 4.04 1.04 -10.94
CA LYS A 49 3.34 0.88 -9.65
C LYS A 49 3.70 1.97 -8.65
N VAL A 50 2.76 2.29 -7.78
CA VAL A 50 3.00 3.08 -6.55
C VAL A 50 3.61 2.18 -5.49
N VAL A 51 4.68 2.61 -4.82
CA VAL A 51 5.33 1.87 -3.74
C VAL A 51 5.43 2.70 -2.46
N ILE A 52 4.91 2.18 -1.35
CA ILE A 52 4.89 2.87 -0.05
C ILE A 52 5.38 1.93 1.05
N LYS A 53 6.41 2.36 1.78
CA LYS A 53 6.89 1.66 2.99
C LYS A 53 6.00 2.04 4.17
N LEU A 54 5.40 1.07 4.83
CA LEU A 54 4.59 1.20 6.04
C LEU A 54 5.38 0.72 7.26
N ASN A 55 5.52 1.59 8.26
CA ASN A 55 6.11 1.23 9.55
C ASN A 55 5.06 0.63 10.50
N ALA A 56 5.48 0.19 11.70
CA ALA A 56 4.58 -0.41 12.68
C ALA A 56 3.39 0.50 13.05
N THR A 57 3.61 1.81 13.21
CA THR A 57 2.55 2.77 13.52
C THR A 57 1.55 2.91 12.36
N ASP A 58 2.03 2.92 11.12
CA ASP A 58 1.18 2.95 9.93
C ASP A 58 0.31 1.69 9.85
N VAL A 59 0.91 0.53 10.08
CA VAL A 59 0.21 -0.76 10.10
C VAL A 59 -0.84 -0.80 11.22
N ALA A 60 -0.52 -0.34 12.42
CA ALA A 60 -1.47 -0.27 13.53
C ALA A 60 -2.68 0.63 13.22
N LYS A 61 -2.45 1.78 12.56
CA LYS A 61 -3.54 2.64 12.11
C LYS A 61 -4.43 1.98 11.06
N LEU A 62 -3.88 1.18 10.15
CA LEU A 62 -4.67 0.40 9.19
C LEU A 62 -5.51 -0.67 9.91
N VAL A 63 -4.94 -1.37 10.90
CA VAL A 63 -5.68 -2.34 11.73
C VAL A 63 -6.88 -1.71 12.42
N MET A 64 -6.76 -0.47 12.92
CA MET A 64 -7.91 0.24 13.52
C MET A 64 -9.10 0.36 12.57
N VAL A 65 -8.88 0.50 11.26
CA VAL A 65 -9.98 0.55 10.28
C VAL A 65 -10.59 -0.83 10.08
N PHE A 66 -9.78 -1.89 9.99
CA PHE A 66 -10.28 -3.26 9.86
C PHE A 66 -11.04 -3.73 11.11
N GLU A 67 -10.64 -3.27 12.30
CA GLU A 67 -11.35 -3.54 13.56
C GLU A 67 -12.58 -2.64 13.77
N GLY A 68 -12.87 -1.70 12.87
CA GLY A 68 -14.00 -0.78 13.01
C GLY A 68 -13.82 0.30 14.08
N LYS A 69 -12.61 0.46 14.63
CA LYS A 69 -12.27 1.52 15.60
C LYS A 69 -12.08 2.88 14.93
N ALA A 70 -11.86 2.91 13.63
CA ALA A 70 -11.85 4.12 12.81
C ALA A 70 -12.59 3.87 11.49
N LYS A 71 -13.35 4.87 11.01
CA LYS A 71 -14.01 4.79 9.71
C LYS A 71 -13.05 5.09 8.55
N THR A 72 -12.05 5.93 8.80
CA THR A 72 -11.08 6.37 7.80
C THR A 72 -9.73 6.62 8.47
N ILE A 73 -8.65 6.42 7.71
CA ILE A 73 -7.31 6.87 8.07
C ILE A 73 -6.60 7.44 6.85
N ASP A 74 -5.79 8.47 7.08
CA ASP A 74 -4.84 9.01 6.13
C ASP A 74 -3.41 8.88 6.66
N LEU A 75 -2.52 8.35 5.83
CA LEU A 75 -1.10 8.23 6.07
C LEU A 75 -0.37 9.11 5.06
N PHE A 76 0.54 9.97 5.54
CA PHE A 76 1.30 10.89 4.69
C PHE A 76 2.80 10.74 4.95
N HIS A 77 3.53 10.45 3.89
CA HIS A 77 4.97 10.20 3.91
C HIS A 77 5.64 11.28 3.06
N ASP A 78 6.43 12.12 3.71
CA ASP A 78 7.33 13.06 3.02
C ASP A 78 8.64 12.34 2.73
N THR A 79 8.82 11.93 1.48
CA THR A 79 10.00 11.17 1.04
C THR A 79 11.22 12.06 0.84
N THR A 80 11.08 13.39 0.94
CA THR A 80 12.22 14.33 0.88
C THR A 80 13.02 14.39 2.18
N LYS A 81 12.42 13.96 3.31
CA LYS A 81 13.06 13.92 4.62
C LYS A 81 13.98 12.71 4.81
N ALA A 82 13.77 11.65 4.03
CA ALA A 82 14.63 10.47 4.04
C ALA A 82 15.78 10.66 3.03
N GLN A 83 16.92 11.18 3.49
CA GLN A 83 18.14 11.20 2.68
C GLN A 83 18.64 9.77 2.45
N SER A 84 18.13 9.08 1.43
CA SER A 84 18.76 7.85 0.94
C SER A 84 19.77 8.22 -0.14
N LYS A 85 21.06 8.03 0.14
CA LYS A 85 22.16 8.20 -0.83
C LYS A 85 21.98 7.29 -2.06
N ASP A 86 21.28 6.17 -1.91
CA ASP A 86 21.08 5.16 -2.95
C ASP A 86 20.00 5.52 -3.98
N ALA A 87 19.00 6.34 -3.62
CA ALA A 87 17.94 6.75 -4.55
C ALA A 87 18.44 7.72 -5.64
N LEU A 88 19.55 8.44 -5.40
CA LEU A 88 20.19 9.28 -6.42
C LEU A 88 20.91 8.47 -7.51
N ALA A 89 21.33 7.23 -7.23
CA ALA A 89 22.20 6.48 -8.13
C ALA A 89 21.46 5.86 -9.33
N GLN A 90 20.12 5.84 -9.33
CA GLN A 90 19.32 5.13 -10.33
C GLN A 90 18.52 6.03 -11.29
N GLY A 91 18.70 7.36 -11.25
CA GLY A 91 18.02 8.27 -12.18
C GLY A 91 16.49 8.30 -12.05
N ALA A 92 15.92 7.70 -10.99
CA ALA A 92 14.49 7.73 -10.73
C ALA A 92 14.06 9.15 -10.34
N GLU A 93 12.97 9.64 -10.94
CA GLU A 93 12.35 10.90 -10.56
C GLU A 93 12.03 10.87 -9.06
N ARG A 94 12.46 11.89 -8.31
CA ARG A 94 12.22 11.92 -6.86
C ARG A 94 10.73 11.95 -6.59
N THR A 95 10.21 10.91 -5.93
CA THR A 95 8.93 10.99 -5.23
C THR A 95 9.07 12.07 -4.16
N LYS A 96 8.17 13.04 -4.18
CA LYS A 96 8.07 14.13 -3.21
C LYS A 96 7.25 13.70 -2.00
N ASN A 97 6.08 13.14 -2.26
CA ASN A 97 5.13 12.72 -1.25
C ASN A 97 4.52 11.37 -1.63
N ALA A 98 4.23 10.55 -0.64
CA ALA A 98 3.38 9.38 -0.77
C ALA A 98 2.26 9.44 0.26
N ALA A 99 1.10 8.90 -0.09
CA ALA A 99 -0.06 8.86 0.79
C ALA A 99 -0.85 7.56 0.63
N VAL A 100 -1.40 7.09 1.75
CA VAL A 100 -2.33 5.96 1.79
C VAL A 100 -3.58 6.41 2.54
N ASN A 101 -4.73 6.25 1.90
CA ASN A 101 -6.04 6.43 2.52
C ASN A 101 -6.78 5.08 2.52
N LEU A 102 -7.35 4.72 3.66
CA LEU A 102 -8.18 3.53 3.81
C LEU A 102 -9.49 3.92 4.49
N ILE A 103 -10.61 3.60 3.86
CA ILE A 103 -11.96 3.95 4.33
C ILE A 103 -12.80 2.68 4.44
N LYS A 104 -13.53 2.51 5.56
CA LYS A 104 -14.59 1.52 5.72
C LYS A 104 -15.88 2.02 5.04
N SER A 105 -16.49 1.19 4.20
CA SER A 105 -17.82 1.41 3.60
C SER A 105 -18.79 0.31 4.02
N ASP A 106 -20.03 0.35 3.54
CA ASP A 106 -21.05 -0.67 3.86
C ASP A 106 -20.76 -2.03 3.19
N PHE A 107 -19.94 -2.05 2.13
CA PHE A 107 -19.67 -3.25 1.31
C PHE A 107 -18.19 -3.69 1.35
N GLY A 108 -17.47 -3.28 2.38
CA GLY A 108 -16.05 -3.57 2.57
C GLY A 108 -15.24 -2.30 2.83
N TYR A 109 -14.16 -2.14 2.08
CA TYR A 109 -13.18 -1.07 2.26
C TYR A 109 -12.78 -0.47 0.91
N PHE A 110 -12.29 0.76 0.96
CA PHE A 110 -11.71 1.44 -0.18
C PHE A 110 -10.31 1.92 0.17
N LEU A 111 -9.32 1.45 -0.59
CA LEU A 111 -7.92 1.83 -0.43
C LEU A 111 -7.50 2.72 -1.60
N LYS A 112 -6.88 3.84 -1.27
CA LYS A 112 -6.18 4.71 -2.21
C LYS A 112 -4.72 4.81 -1.82
N ALA A 113 -3.83 4.44 -2.73
CA ALA A 113 -2.40 4.65 -2.61
C ALA A 113 -1.96 5.64 -3.68
N SER A 114 -1.20 6.67 -3.30
CA SER A 114 -0.74 7.67 -4.24
C SER A 114 0.68 8.14 -3.95
N GLU A 115 1.38 8.49 -5.01
CA GLU A 115 2.67 9.16 -4.97
C GLU A 115 2.62 10.42 -5.85
N GLN A 116 3.37 11.43 -5.46
CA GLN A 116 3.55 12.66 -6.20
C GLN A 116 5.03 12.81 -6.57
N SER A 117 5.33 13.00 -7.85
CA SER A 117 6.70 13.28 -8.29
C SER A 117 7.12 14.72 -7.96
N ALA A 118 8.42 15.01 -8.03
CA ALA A 118 8.95 16.36 -7.85
C ALA A 118 8.36 17.38 -8.84
N ALA A 119 8.00 16.93 -10.06
CA ALA A 119 7.33 17.74 -11.08
C ALA A 119 5.85 18.04 -10.75
N GLY A 120 5.31 17.43 -9.70
CA GLY A 120 3.94 17.63 -9.24
C GLY A 120 2.94 16.62 -9.82
N ASN A 121 3.37 15.72 -10.71
CA ASN A 121 2.53 14.66 -11.27
C ASN A 121 2.09 13.68 -10.18
N VAL A 122 0.81 13.32 -10.15
CA VAL A 122 0.24 12.42 -9.15
C VAL A 122 -0.11 11.08 -9.80
N ASN A 123 0.52 10.01 -9.33
CA ASN A 123 0.13 8.64 -9.64
C ASN A 123 -0.69 8.09 -8.46
N ALA A 124 -1.99 7.84 -8.67
CA ALA A 124 -2.90 7.39 -7.61
C ALA A 124 -3.70 6.14 -8.03
N VAL A 125 -3.51 5.04 -7.31
CA VAL A 125 -4.23 3.78 -7.53
C VAL A 125 -5.31 3.64 -6.47
N ASN A 126 -6.53 3.33 -6.92
CA ASN A 126 -7.67 3.08 -6.04
C ASN A 126 -8.15 1.65 -6.23
N ILE A 127 -8.45 0.96 -5.13
CA ILE A 127 -8.92 -0.42 -5.18
C ILE A 127 -9.97 -0.67 -4.09
N PRO A 128 -11.14 -1.23 -4.44
CA PRO A 128 -12.07 -1.76 -3.46
C PRO A 128 -11.53 -3.07 -2.88
N ILE A 129 -11.68 -3.24 -1.57
CA ILE A 129 -11.29 -4.44 -0.83
C ILE A 129 -12.57 -4.99 -0.20
N SER A 130 -12.89 -6.25 -0.48
CA SER A 130 -14.08 -6.88 0.13
C SER A 130 -13.83 -7.26 1.60
N GLU A 131 -14.89 -7.57 2.34
CA GLU A 131 -14.80 -7.91 3.77
C GLU A 131 -13.86 -9.09 4.04
N ASP A 132 -13.95 -10.13 3.21
CA ASP A 132 -13.12 -11.33 3.27
C ASP A 132 -11.64 -11.04 2.98
N GLU A 133 -11.36 -10.18 1.99
CA GLU A 133 -10.00 -9.68 1.74
C GLU A 133 -9.48 -8.83 2.90
N GLY A 134 -10.36 -8.02 3.51
CA GLY A 134 -10.07 -7.25 4.72
C GLY A 134 -9.65 -8.13 5.89
N VAL A 135 -10.27 -9.30 6.07
CA VAL A 135 -9.87 -10.28 7.08
C VAL A 135 -8.44 -10.77 6.83
N LEU A 136 -8.09 -11.11 5.59
CA LEU A 136 -6.73 -11.56 5.25
C LEU A 136 -5.68 -10.47 5.51
N LEU A 137 -5.98 -9.22 5.15
CA LEU A 137 -5.09 -8.09 5.39
C LEU A 137 -4.91 -7.83 6.88
N ARG A 138 -6.00 -7.89 7.67
CA ARG A 138 -5.93 -7.74 9.13
C ARG A 138 -5.01 -8.79 9.75
N VAL A 139 -5.14 -10.07 9.36
CA VAL A 139 -4.28 -11.15 9.87
C VAL A 139 -2.81 -10.91 9.50
N LEU A 140 -2.52 -10.50 8.26
CA LEU A 140 -1.16 -10.13 7.87
C LEU A 140 -0.61 -9.00 8.75
N PHE A 141 -1.41 -7.96 8.98
CA PHE A 141 -0.99 -6.77 9.71
C PHE A 141 -0.79 -7.03 11.21
N GLU A 142 -1.68 -7.78 11.86
CA GLU A 142 -1.51 -8.19 13.26
C GLU A 142 -0.23 -9.02 13.44
N ARG A 143 0.04 -9.98 12.54
CA ARG A 143 1.28 -10.77 12.56
C ARG A 143 2.52 -9.93 12.28
N ALA A 144 2.40 -8.95 11.38
CA ALA A 144 3.46 -8.02 11.09
C ALA A 144 3.79 -7.14 12.30
N LEU A 145 2.79 -6.66 13.04
CA LEU A 145 2.99 -5.86 14.26
C LEU A 145 3.75 -6.64 15.32
N ILE A 146 3.36 -7.88 15.61
CA ILE A 146 4.08 -8.76 16.54
C ILE A 146 5.55 -8.83 16.16
N ARG A 147 5.84 -9.13 14.88
CA ARG A 147 7.20 -9.28 14.39
C ARG A 147 8.00 -7.96 14.40
N MET A 148 7.38 -6.84 14.03
CA MET A 148 8.01 -5.51 14.03
C MET A 148 8.30 -4.98 15.44
N SER A 149 7.53 -5.44 16.44
CA SER A 149 7.76 -5.11 17.85
C SER A 149 8.77 -6.05 18.53
N GLY A 150 9.29 -7.06 17.82
CA GLY A 150 10.25 -8.02 18.34
C GLY A 150 9.65 -9.02 19.33
N TRP A 151 8.33 -9.27 19.26
CA TRP A 151 7.62 -10.23 20.09
C TRP A 151 7.61 -11.64 19.47
#